data_AF-A0A1Y1RFT7-F1
#
_entry.id   AF-A0A1Y1RFT7-F1
#
_cell.length_a   1.000
_cell.length_b   1.000
_cell.length_c   1.000
_cell.angle_alpha   90.00
_cell.angle_beta   90.00
_cell.angle_gamma   90.00
#
_symmetry.space_group_name_H-M   'P 1'
#
loop_
_entity.id
_entity.type
_entity.pdbx_description
1 polymer ?
#
loop_
_entity_poly.entity_id
_entity_poly.type
_entity_poly.pdbx_seq_one_letter_code
_entity_poly.pdbx_strand_id
1 'polypeptide(L)'
;MMGNRNNCGFTLTELMVVVAVIGVLSAIAIPNFINMQIRAKEGEIKSNMHTTQLSIEDYNVSCTGQYPTSVSGFAPFLPRLHNGSRGFSNPFTNQPEPPIDGIPASGDIGRVGYTPEIVNGRVISYTIYGYGKEELLELTLGPEVYGN
;
A
#
# COMPACT_ATOMS: atom_id res chain seq x y z
N MET A 1 58.03 24.16 24.90
CA MET A 1 57.53 23.57 23.63
C MET A 1 56.07 23.97 23.49
N MET A 2 55.73 24.84 22.54
CA MET A 2 54.35 25.31 22.32
C MET A 2 53.89 24.75 20.98
N GLY A 3 52.97 23.79 20.99
CA GLY A 3 52.42 23.21 19.77
C GLY A 3 51.62 24.26 19.00
N ASN A 4 52.03 24.52 17.75
CA ASN A 4 51.26 25.34 16.83
C ASN A 4 49.91 24.66 16.59
N ARG A 5 48.84 25.31 17.06
CA ARG A 5 47.47 24.93 16.71
C ARG A 5 47.18 25.53 15.35
N ASN A 6 47.15 24.71 14.31
CA ASN A 6 46.68 25.08 12.98
C ASN A 6 45.18 25.38 13.07
N ASN A 7 44.82 26.65 13.17
CA ASN A 7 43.42 27.09 13.04
C ASN A 7 43.03 27.02 11.55
N CYS A 8 42.51 25.87 11.13
CA CYS A 8 41.84 25.74 9.83
C CYS A 8 40.43 26.32 9.94
N GLY A 9 40.26 27.60 9.57
CA GLY A 9 38.96 28.26 9.49
C GLY A 9 38.26 28.00 8.15
N PHE A 10 36.97 27.71 8.18
CA PHE A 10 36.11 27.54 7.01
C PHE A 10 35.87 28.90 6.32
N THR A 11 35.99 28.99 5.00
CA THR A 11 35.75 30.27 4.29
C THR A 11 34.26 30.47 3.99
N LEU A 12 33.79 31.72 4.01
CA LEU A 12 32.41 32.05 3.60
C LEU A 12 32.14 31.67 2.13
N THR A 13 33.18 31.74 1.29
CA THR A 13 33.10 31.35 -0.11
C THR A 13 32.98 29.83 -0.29
N GLU A 14 33.64 29.02 0.54
CA GLU A 14 33.44 27.57 0.55
C GLU A 14 32.00 27.23 0.91
N LEU A 15 31.44 27.88 1.94
CA LEU A 15 30.05 27.65 2.32
C LEU A 15 29.08 28.06 1.21
N MET A 16 29.32 29.21 0.56
CA MET A 16 28.48 29.71 -0.54
C MET A 16 28.45 28.76 -1.74
N VAL A 17 29.60 28.27 -2.20
CA VAL A 17 29.65 27.36 -3.35
C VAL A 17 28.98 26.03 -3.01
N VAL A 18 29.15 25.52 -1.79
CA VAL A 18 28.52 24.27 -1.34
C VAL A 18 27.00 24.38 -1.35
N VAL A 19 26.42 25.44 -0.77
CA VAL A 19 24.96 25.60 -0.77
C VAL A 19 24.41 25.88 -2.17
N ALA A 20 25.17 26.54 -3.05
CA ALA A 20 24.79 26.74 -4.44
C ALA A 20 24.69 25.40 -5.20
N VAL A 21 25.69 24.52 -5.06
CA VAL A 21 25.69 23.20 -5.71
C VAL A 21 24.58 22.31 -5.14
N ILE A 22 24.42 22.26 -3.80
CA ILE A 22 23.33 21.50 -3.16
C ILE A 22 21.96 22.03 -3.60
N GLY A 23 21.81 23.34 -3.78
CA GLY A 23 20.59 23.96 -4.29
C GLY A 23 20.20 23.47 -5.68
N VAL A 24 21.15 23.45 -6.62
CA VAL A 24 20.90 22.96 -7.99
C VAL A 24 20.55 21.47 -8.00
N LEU A 25 21.30 20.65 -7.25
CA LEU A 25 21.02 19.22 -7.15
C LEU A 25 19.65 18.94 -6.52
N SER A 26 19.30 19.66 -5.45
CA SER A 26 18.05 19.47 -4.72
C SER A 26 16.84 19.86 -5.57
N ALA A 27 16.95 20.89 -6.41
CA ALA A 27 15.87 21.33 -7.30
C ALA A 27 15.39 20.22 -8.25
N ILE A 28 16.31 19.37 -8.73
CA ILE A 28 15.98 18.25 -9.62
C ILE A 28 15.65 16.97 -8.82
N ALA A 29 16.41 16.71 -7.75
CA ALA A 29 16.30 15.46 -6.99
C ALA A 29 14.99 15.36 -6.19
N ILE A 30 14.55 16.45 -5.54
CA ILE A 30 13.37 16.44 -4.66
C ILE A 30 12.07 16.03 -5.40
N PRO A 31 11.67 16.65 -6.53
CA PRO A 31 10.43 16.27 -7.19
C PRO A 31 10.47 14.82 -7.70
N ASN A 32 11.62 14.37 -8.22
CA ASN A 32 11.78 12.99 -8.65
C ASN A 32 11.66 12.00 -7.49
N PHE A 33 12.29 12.31 -6.35
CA PHE A 33 12.22 11.51 -5.15
C PHE A 33 10.78 11.37 -4.62
N ILE A 34 9.99 12.44 -4.62
CA ILE A 34 8.58 12.40 -4.23
C ILE A 34 7.79 11.46 -5.15
N ASN A 35 8.01 11.54 -6.46
CA ASN A 35 7.36 10.66 -7.44
C ASN A 35 7.75 9.19 -7.25
N MET A 36 9.03 8.92 -6.97
CA MET A 36 9.49 7.56 -6.65
C MET A 36 8.82 7.00 -5.39
N GLN A 37 8.66 7.82 -4.34
CA GLN A 37 7.94 7.39 -3.14
C GLN A 37 6.47 7.05 -3.42
N ILE A 38 5.79 7.85 -4.25
CA ILE A 38 4.38 7.59 -4.61
C ILE A 38 4.25 6.25 -5.34
N ARG A 39 5.13 5.98 -6.32
CA ARG A 39 5.14 4.70 -7.04
C ARG A 39 5.43 3.51 -6.11
N ALA A 40 6.32 3.68 -5.15
CA ALA A 40 6.59 2.66 -4.15
C ALA A 40 5.34 2.36 -3.31
N LYS A 41 4.64 3.40 -2.85
CA LYS A 41 3.38 3.26 -2.11
C LYS A 41 2.28 2.61 -2.93
N GLU A 42 2.16 2.94 -4.22
CA GLU A 42 1.22 2.25 -5.12
C GLU A 42 1.55 0.77 -5.31
N GLY A 43 2.83 0.41 -5.36
CA GLY A 43 3.28 -0.98 -5.35
C GLY A 43 2.85 -1.72 -4.08
N GLU A 44 2.92 -1.04 -2.93
CA GLU A 44 2.48 -1.58 -1.65
C GLU A 44 0.95 -1.79 -1.59
N ILE A 45 0.15 -0.89 -2.17
CA ILE A 45 -1.31 -1.08 -2.29
C ILE A 45 -1.62 -2.35 -3.08
N LYS A 46 -0.93 -2.57 -4.21
CA LYS A 46 -1.11 -3.80 -5.00
C LYS A 46 -0.72 -5.04 -4.19
N SER A 47 0.31 -4.95 -3.34
CA SER A 47 0.67 -6.02 -2.40
C SER A 47 -0.41 -6.26 -1.34
N ASN A 48 -1.04 -5.21 -0.83
CA ASN A 48 -2.17 -5.30 0.11
C ASN A 48 -3.41 -5.92 -0.54
N MET A 49 -3.71 -5.55 -1.80
CA MET A 49 -4.78 -6.18 -2.59
C MET A 49 -4.50 -7.68 -2.77
N HIS A 50 -3.27 -8.05 -3.12
CA HIS A 50 -2.88 -9.45 -3.24
C HIS A 50 -2.97 -10.21 -1.90
N THR A 51 -2.60 -9.56 -0.79
CA THR A 51 -2.75 -10.14 0.56
C THR A 51 -4.22 -10.39 0.90
N THR A 52 -5.11 -9.50 0.47
CA THR A 52 -6.56 -9.66 0.59
C THR A 52 -7.04 -10.87 -0.21
N GLN A 53 -6.58 -10.99 -1.46
CA GLN A 53 -6.85 -12.16 -2.30
C GLN A 53 -6.42 -13.47 -1.62
N LEU A 54 -5.19 -13.54 -1.11
CA LEU A 54 -4.71 -14.74 -0.41
C LEU A 54 -5.61 -15.11 0.79
N SER A 55 -6.05 -14.11 1.55
CA SER A 55 -6.94 -14.34 2.71
C SER A 55 -8.32 -14.85 2.29
N ILE A 56 -8.81 -14.43 1.12
CA ILE A 56 -10.05 -14.90 0.51
C ILE A 56 -9.91 -16.35 0.02
N GLU A 57 -8.78 -16.70 -0.60
CA GLU A 57 -8.50 -18.08 -1.01
C GLU A 57 -8.31 -19.01 0.21
N ASP A 58 -7.66 -18.55 1.27
CA ASP A 58 -7.55 -19.30 2.53
C ASP A 58 -8.93 -19.56 3.16
N TYR A 59 -9.83 -18.57 3.09
CA TYR A 59 -11.23 -18.75 3.48
C TYR A 59 -11.92 -19.80 2.61
N ASN A 60 -11.72 -19.76 1.29
CA ASN A 60 -12.31 -20.73 0.35
C ASN A 60 -11.92 -22.17 0.71
N VAL A 61 -10.63 -22.41 0.95
CA VAL A 61 -10.10 -23.72 1.34
C VAL A 61 -10.67 -24.15 2.70
N SER A 62 -10.77 -23.23 3.65
CA SER A 62 -11.27 -23.53 5.00
C SER A 62 -12.79 -23.74 5.06
N CYS A 63 -13.54 -23.10 4.17
CA CYS A 63 -15.01 -23.11 4.12
C CYS A 63 -15.57 -23.96 2.98
N THR A 64 -14.85 -25.01 2.57
CA THR A 64 -15.34 -26.03 1.61
C THR A 64 -15.76 -25.43 0.26
N GLY A 65 -14.92 -24.58 -0.34
CA GLY A 65 -15.13 -24.05 -1.68
C GLY A 65 -16.13 -22.89 -1.78
N GLN A 66 -16.49 -22.28 -0.64
CA GLN A 66 -17.31 -21.09 -0.57
C GLN A 66 -16.45 -19.84 -0.43
N TYR A 67 -16.68 -18.85 -1.27
CA TYR A 67 -16.06 -17.53 -1.14
C TYR A 67 -16.86 -16.65 -0.16
N PRO A 68 -16.21 -15.70 0.54
CA PRO A 68 -16.82 -14.91 1.59
C PRO A 68 -17.78 -13.85 1.01
N THR A 69 -18.92 -13.62 1.63
CA THR A 69 -19.90 -12.58 1.21
C THR A 69 -19.58 -11.18 1.75
N SER A 70 -18.58 -11.07 2.61
CA SER A 70 -18.10 -9.80 3.19
C SER A 70 -16.69 -9.98 3.76
N VAL A 71 -16.03 -8.87 4.07
CA VAL A 71 -14.73 -8.84 4.75
C VAL A 71 -14.76 -9.59 6.07
N SER A 72 -15.88 -9.54 6.80
CA SER A 72 -16.00 -10.24 8.08
C SER A 72 -15.73 -11.75 7.99
N GLY A 73 -16.04 -12.37 6.83
CA GLY A 73 -15.81 -13.80 6.60
C GLY A 73 -14.32 -14.15 6.57
N PHE A 74 -13.52 -13.37 5.85
CA PHE A 74 -12.10 -13.63 5.67
C PHE A 74 -11.17 -12.82 6.59
N ALA A 75 -11.70 -11.86 7.35
CA ALA A 75 -10.94 -11.07 8.33
C ALA A 75 -10.10 -11.92 9.30
N PRO A 76 -10.53 -13.14 9.72
CA PRO A 76 -9.70 -14.00 10.55
C PRO A 76 -8.42 -14.52 9.89
N PHE A 77 -8.38 -14.55 8.56
CA PHE A 77 -7.29 -15.08 7.75
C PHE A 77 -6.29 -13.99 7.34
N LEU A 78 -6.64 -12.71 7.57
CA LEU A 78 -5.71 -11.59 7.36
C LEU A 78 -4.47 -11.71 8.27
N PRO A 79 -3.31 -11.23 7.81
CA PRO A 79 -2.08 -11.25 8.59
C PRO A 79 -2.22 -10.43 9.87
N ARG A 80 -1.49 -10.85 10.91
CA ARG A 80 -1.50 -10.18 12.21
C ARG A 80 -0.39 -9.12 12.23
N LEU A 81 -0.79 -7.88 12.45
CA LEU A 81 0.12 -6.74 12.62
C LEU A 81 0.72 -6.72 14.03
N HIS A 82 1.82 -5.98 14.19
CA HIS A 82 2.55 -5.88 15.45
C HIS A 82 1.70 -5.32 16.62
N ASN A 83 0.67 -4.53 16.31
CA ASN A 83 -0.27 -3.96 17.28
C ASN A 83 -1.42 -4.92 17.65
N GLY A 84 -1.42 -6.14 17.11
CA GLY A 84 -2.45 -7.14 17.35
C GLY A 84 -3.68 -7.04 16.43
N SER A 85 -3.81 -5.96 15.65
CA SER A 85 -4.83 -5.84 14.61
C SER A 85 -4.57 -6.83 13.47
N ARG A 86 -5.63 -7.22 12.75
CA ARG A 86 -5.51 -8.03 11.53
C ARG A 86 -5.71 -7.15 10.30
N GLY A 87 -4.90 -7.38 9.27
CA GLY A 87 -4.91 -6.59 8.04
C GLY A 87 -3.50 -6.14 7.66
N PHE A 88 -3.42 -5.04 6.95
CA PHE A 88 -2.19 -4.43 6.48
C PHE A 88 -2.16 -2.94 6.84
N SER A 89 -0.98 -2.34 6.74
CA SER A 89 -0.85 -0.90 6.92
C SER A 89 -1.16 -0.18 5.62
N ASN A 90 -1.84 0.96 5.72
CA ASN A 90 -2.03 1.86 4.60
C ASN A 90 -0.70 2.59 4.30
N PRO A 91 -0.18 2.54 3.07
CA PRO A 91 1.12 3.11 2.71
C PRO A 91 1.18 4.64 2.71
N PHE A 92 0.03 5.33 2.75
CA PHE A 92 -0.05 6.78 2.81
C PHE A 92 -0.24 7.31 4.23
N THR A 93 -1.06 6.65 5.05
CA THR A 93 -1.37 7.08 6.43
C THR A 93 -0.51 6.37 7.49
N ASN A 94 0.16 5.27 7.11
CA ASN A 94 0.84 4.33 7.99
C ASN A 94 -0.05 3.78 9.12
N GLN A 95 -1.38 3.83 8.93
CA GLN A 95 -2.33 3.28 9.89
C GLN A 95 -2.74 1.86 9.49
N PRO A 96 -2.98 0.98 10.48
CA PRO A 96 -3.55 -0.34 10.25
C PRO A 96 -4.98 -0.20 9.76
N GLU A 97 -5.22 -0.48 8.49
CA GLU A 97 -6.53 -0.32 7.87
C GLU A 97 -6.90 -1.65 7.21
N PRO A 98 -7.74 -2.48 7.86
CA PRO A 98 -8.23 -3.70 7.23
C PRO A 98 -9.04 -3.36 5.97
N PRO A 99 -9.20 -4.34 5.05
CA PRO A 99 -10.10 -4.18 3.92
C PRO A 99 -11.50 -3.74 4.37
N ILE A 100 -12.20 -3.01 3.52
CA ILE A 100 -13.60 -2.67 3.72
C ILE A 100 -14.52 -3.43 2.77
N ASP A 101 -15.77 -3.56 3.18
CA ASP A 101 -16.83 -3.97 2.25
C ASP A 101 -17.17 -2.81 1.30
N GLY A 102 -17.18 -3.11 0.00
CA GLY A 102 -17.47 -2.15 -1.06
C GLY A 102 -16.24 -1.46 -1.64
N ILE A 103 -16.51 -0.47 -2.48
CA ILE A 103 -15.50 0.32 -3.20
C ILE A 103 -15.04 1.47 -2.28
N PRO A 104 -13.73 1.68 -2.07
CA PRO A 104 -13.21 2.84 -1.35
C PRO A 104 -13.66 4.16 -2.01
N ALA A 105 -14.02 5.16 -1.20
CA ALA A 105 -14.51 6.42 -1.72
C ALA A 105 -13.39 7.25 -2.37
N SER A 106 -13.75 8.22 -3.21
CA SER A 106 -12.75 9.16 -3.74
C SER A 106 -12.12 9.97 -2.61
N GLY A 107 -10.83 9.75 -2.36
CA GLY A 107 -10.08 10.38 -1.26
C GLY A 107 -9.62 9.41 -0.16
N ASP A 108 -10.10 8.16 -0.20
CA ASP A 108 -9.67 7.08 0.69
C ASP A 108 -8.32 6.47 0.25
N ILE A 109 -7.29 7.30 0.08
CA ILE A 109 -5.99 6.89 -0.46
C ILE A 109 -5.38 5.74 0.35
N GLY A 110 -4.91 4.71 -0.34
CA GLY A 110 -4.28 3.52 0.23
C GLY A 110 -5.25 2.47 0.77
N ARG A 111 -6.58 2.72 0.76
CA ARG A 111 -7.57 1.76 1.25
C ARG A 111 -7.85 0.68 0.23
N VAL A 112 -8.10 -0.52 0.74
CA VAL A 112 -8.47 -1.69 -0.04
C VAL A 112 -9.93 -2.03 0.24
N GLY A 113 -10.70 -2.27 -0.81
CA GLY A 113 -12.10 -2.66 -0.74
C GLY A 113 -12.33 -4.05 -1.31
N TYR A 114 -13.43 -4.66 -0.94
CA TYR A 114 -13.87 -5.97 -1.39
C TYR A 114 -15.36 -5.93 -1.72
N THR A 115 -15.72 -6.32 -2.95
CA THR A 115 -17.12 -6.45 -3.38
C THR A 115 -17.34 -7.82 -3.99
N PRO A 116 -18.12 -8.71 -3.37
CA PRO A 116 -18.53 -9.96 -3.99
C PRO A 116 -19.72 -9.76 -4.93
N GLU A 117 -19.73 -10.52 -6.03
CA GLU A 117 -20.92 -10.74 -6.84
C GLU A 117 -21.62 -12.01 -6.37
N ILE A 118 -22.87 -11.87 -5.93
CA ILE A 118 -23.64 -12.97 -5.34
C ILE A 118 -24.81 -13.32 -6.26
N VAL A 119 -24.87 -14.59 -6.66
CA VAL A 119 -25.99 -15.16 -7.41
C VAL A 119 -26.50 -16.39 -6.68
N ASN A 120 -27.81 -16.44 -6.42
CA ASN A 120 -28.47 -17.53 -5.68
C ASN A 120 -27.82 -17.83 -4.31
N GLY A 121 -27.33 -16.79 -3.62
CA GLY A 121 -26.70 -16.93 -2.30
C GLY A 121 -25.26 -17.45 -2.31
N ARG A 122 -24.66 -17.64 -3.49
CA ARG A 122 -23.25 -18.01 -3.66
C ARG A 122 -22.48 -16.89 -4.33
N VAL A 123 -21.26 -16.65 -3.85
CA VAL A 123 -20.32 -15.73 -4.49
C VAL A 123 -19.80 -16.39 -5.79
N ILE A 124 -20.04 -15.73 -6.92
CA ILE A 124 -19.65 -16.20 -8.27
C ILE A 124 -18.50 -15.41 -8.88
N SER A 125 -18.24 -14.22 -8.35
CA SER A 125 -17.06 -13.42 -8.65
C SER A 125 -16.83 -12.48 -7.48
N TYR A 126 -15.65 -11.90 -7.38
CA TYR A 126 -15.35 -10.86 -6.41
C TYR A 126 -14.34 -9.87 -6.99
N THR A 127 -14.51 -8.61 -6.64
CA THR A 127 -13.58 -7.55 -7.03
C THR A 127 -12.89 -6.99 -5.80
N ILE A 128 -11.57 -6.94 -5.85
CA ILE A 128 -10.74 -6.25 -4.88
C ILE A 128 -10.39 -4.88 -5.48
N TYR A 129 -10.63 -3.84 -4.71
CA TYR A 129 -10.32 -2.46 -5.07
C TYR A 129 -9.14 -1.98 -4.25
N GLY A 130 -8.25 -1.18 -4.83
CA GLY A 130 -7.22 -0.46 -4.10
C GLY A 130 -7.21 0.98 -4.54
N TYR A 131 -7.42 1.93 -3.63
CA TYR A 131 -7.39 3.34 -3.99
C TYR A 131 -5.93 3.84 -3.99
N GLY A 132 -5.39 4.14 -5.16
CA GLY A 132 -4.07 4.74 -5.35
C GLY A 132 -4.02 6.21 -4.91
N LYS A 133 -2.96 6.93 -5.29
CA LYS A 133 -2.91 8.37 -5.00
C LYS A 133 -3.95 9.15 -5.83
N GLU A 134 -4.16 8.73 -7.07
CA GLU A 134 -4.97 9.47 -8.05
C GLU A 134 -6.02 8.59 -8.75
N GLU A 135 -5.93 7.27 -8.63
CA GLU A 135 -6.74 6.32 -9.39
C GLU A 135 -7.19 5.13 -8.54
N LEU A 136 -8.39 4.61 -8.83
CA LEU A 136 -8.88 3.36 -8.29
C LEU A 136 -8.32 2.18 -9.09
N LEU A 137 -7.59 1.30 -8.42
CA LEU A 137 -7.10 0.04 -8.97
C LEU A 137 -8.14 -1.04 -8.73
N GLU A 138 -8.39 -1.88 -9.74
CA GLU A 138 -9.38 -2.96 -9.67
C GLU A 138 -8.71 -4.30 -10.00
N LEU A 139 -9.09 -5.33 -9.25
CA LEU A 139 -8.70 -6.71 -9.48
C LEU A 139 -9.94 -7.60 -9.32
N THR A 140 -10.53 -8.00 -10.44
CA THR A 140 -11.68 -8.91 -10.47
C THR A 140 -11.22 -10.34 -10.64
N LEU A 141 -11.71 -11.20 -9.75
CA LEU A 141 -11.42 -12.63 -9.68
C LEU A 141 -12.73 -13.39 -9.56
N GLY A 142 -12.75 -14.66 -9.93
CA GLY A 142 -13.91 -15.52 -9.71
C GLY A 142 -13.48 -16.96 -9.54
N PRO A 143 -14.35 -17.83 -8.98
CA PRO A 143 -14.12 -19.27 -9.02
C PRO A 143 -13.92 -19.64 -10.49
N GLU A 144 -12.87 -20.41 -10.80
CA GLU A 144 -12.80 -21.08 -12.09
C GLU A 144 -14.08 -21.91 -12.23
N VAL A 145 -15.00 -21.43 -13.07
CA VAL A 145 -16.13 -22.24 -13.51
C VAL A 145 -15.49 -23.34 -14.34
N TYR A 146 -15.26 -24.50 -13.74
CA TYR A 146 -14.99 -25.71 -14.50
C TYR A 146 -16.15 -25.83 -15.48
N GLY A 147 -15.87 -25.51 -16.75
CA GLY A 147 -16.83 -25.61 -17.82
C GLY A 147 -17.37 -27.04 -17.85
N ASN A 148 -18.69 -27.16 -18.02
CA ASN A 148 -19.26 -28.39 -18.55
C ASN A 148 -18.76 -28.61 -19.97
#